data_AF-A0AAV1PHV0-F1
#
_entry.id   AF-A0AAV1PHV0-F1
#
_cell.length_a   1.000
_cell.length_b   1.000
_cell.length_c   1.000
_cell.angle_alpha   90.00
_cell.angle_beta   90.00
_cell.angle_gamma   90.00
#
_symmetry.space_group_name_H-M   'P 1'
#
loop_
_entity.id
_entity.type
_entity.pdbx_description
1 polymer ?
#
loop_
_entity_poly.entity_id
_entity_poly.type
_entity_poly.pdbx_seq_one_letter_code
_entity_poly.pdbx_strand_id
1 'polypeptide(L)'
;MLVVYPQTKTYFSHWKDLSPGSAPVKKHGKTVMGGVADAVTKIDDLKAGLLNLSELHAFTLRVDPANFKIISHCILVVVATMFPVEFTPEVHVSLDKFLAALALALAEKYR
;
A
#
# COMPACT_ATOMS: atom_id res chain seq x y z
N MET A 1 -5.31 -8.27 -2.12
CA MET A 1 -6.08 -7.14 -2.67
C MET A 1 -6.93 -7.52 -3.86
N LEU A 2 -6.37 -7.77 -5.06
CA LEU A 2 -7.16 -7.91 -6.30
C LEU A 2 -8.20 -9.04 -6.30
N VAL A 3 -7.97 -10.13 -5.55
CA VAL A 3 -8.92 -11.24 -5.41
C VAL A 3 -10.06 -10.88 -4.45
N VAL A 4 -9.72 -10.41 -3.24
CA VAL A 4 -10.67 -10.17 -2.13
C VAL A 4 -11.47 -8.87 -2.31
N TYR A 5 -10.88 -7.88 -2.99
CA TYR A 5 -11.47 -6.56 -3.24
C TYR A 5 -11.49 -6.27 -4.74
N PRO A 6 -12.39 -6.92 -5.51
CA PRO A 6 -12.35 -6.91 -6.97
C PRO A 6 -12.56 -5.52 -7.60
N GLN A 7 -13.17 -4.56 -6.90
CA GLN A 7 -13.28 -3.18 -7.35
C GLN A 7 -11.91 -2.52 -7.60
N THR A 8 -10.86 -2.97 -6.91
CA THR A 8 -9.49 -2.47 -7.10
C THR A 8 -8.88 -2.87 -8.44
N LYS A 9 -9.46 -3.85 -9.15
CA LYS A 9 -8.96 -4.30 -10.46
C LYS A 9 -9.00 -3.22 -11.54
N THR A 10 -9.88 -2.23 -11.41
CA THR A 10 -10.02 -1.15 -12.41
C THR A 10 -8.69 -0.41 -12.66
N TYR A 11 -7.89 -0.19 -11.62
CA TYR A 11 -6.59 0.48 -11.70
C TYR A 11 -5.51 -0.35 -12.41
N PHE A 12 -5.76 -1.64 -12.62
CA PHE A 12 -4.82 -2.60 -13.22
C PHE A 12 -5.38 -3.24 -14.50
N SER A 13 -6.40 -2.63 -15.12
CA SER A 13 -7.05 -3.12 -16.35
C SER A 13 -6.10 -3.29 -17.55
N HIS A 14 -4.94 -2.64 -17.51
CA HIS A 14 -3.88 -2.75 -18.51
C HIS A 14 -3.03 -4.04 -18.37
N TRP A 15 -3.16 -4.81 -17.29
CA TRP A 15 -2.50 -6.11 -17.14
C TRP A 15 -3.38 -7.25 -17.66
N LYS A 16 -2.78 -8.14 -18.44
CA LYS A 16 -3.46 -9.33 -18.98
C LYS A 16 -3.74 -10.41 -17.92
N ASP A 17 -2.92 -10.47 -16.86
CA ASP A 17 -3.02 -11.50 -15.81
C ASP A 17 -2.90 -10.86 -14.42
N LEU A 18 -4.03 -10.86 -13.70
CA LEU A 18 -4.17 -10.34 -12.34
C LEU A 18 -4.12 -11.44 -11.26
N SER A 19 -3.81 -12.69 -11.65
CA SER A 19 -3.77 -13.82 -10.72
C SER A 19 -2.67 -13.64 -9.65
N PRO A 20 -2.88 -14.19 -8.44
CA PRO A 20 -1.83 -14.22 -7.44
C PRO A 20 -0.57 -14.89 -7.99
N GLY A 21 0.57 -14.19 -7.90
CA GLY A 21 1.85 -14.70 -8.39
C GLY A 21 2.12 -14.48 -9.88
N SER A 22 1.24 -13.84 -10.63
CA SER A 22 1.53 -13.45 -12.01
C SER A 22 2.75 -12.52 -12.09
N ALA A 23 3.47 -12.54 -13.21
CA ALA A 23 4.65 -11.70 -13.42
C ALA A 23 4.41 -10.19 -13.16
N PRO A 24 3.34 -9.54 -13.70
CA PRO A 24 3.09 -8.13 -13.41
C PRO A 24 2.75 -7.89 -11.93
N VAL A 25 1.99 -8.79 -11.29
CA VAL A 25 1.64 -8.67 -9.87
C VAL A 25 2.89 -8.78 -8.98
N LYS A 26 3.79 -9.75 -9.24
CA LYS A 26 5.05 -9.88 -8.49
C LYS A 26 5.95 -8.66 -8.67
N LYS A 27 6.08 -8.17 -9.91
CA LYS A 27 6.89 -6.98 -10.22
C LYS A 27 6.36 -5.76 -9.49
N HIS A 28 5.05 -5.49 -9.57
CA HIS A 28 4.47 -4.33 -8.92
C HIS A 28 4.42 -4.47 -7.40
N GLY A 29 4.23 -5.69 -6.86
CA GLY A 29 4.34 -5.96 -5.43
C GLY A 29 5.71 -5.55 -4.87
N LYS A 30 6.79 -5.80 -5.62
CA LYS A 30 8.13 -5.30 -5.26
C LYS A 30 8.19 -3.76 -5.24
N THR A 31 7.57 -3.10 -6.21
CA THR A 31 7.49 -1.62 -6.26
C THR A 31 6.73 -1.07 -5.04
N VAL A 32 5.58 -1.64 -4.71
CA VAL A 32 4.76 -1.21 -3.56
C VAL A 32 5.53 -1.38 -2.25
N MET A 33 6.10 -2.57 -2.01
CA MET A 33 6.86 -2.81 -0.78
C MET A 33 8.17 -1.99 -0.72
N GLY A 34 8.75 -1.65 -1.88
CA GLY A 34 9.84 -0.66 -1.94
C GLY A 34 9.41 0.73 -1.49
N GLY A 35 8.21 1.18 -1.88
CA GLY A 35 7.63 2.43 -1.38
C GLY A 35 7.31 2.39 0.12
N VAL A 36 6.85 1.25 0.65
CA VAL A 36 6.66 1.05 2.10
C VAL A 36 8.00 1.11 2.84
N ALA A 37 9.05 0.48 2.30
CA ALA A 37 10.38 0.54 2.89
C ALA A 37 10.96 1.97 2.90
N ASP A 38 10.77 2.72 1.81
CA ASP A 38 11.12 4.15 1.76
C ASP A 38 10.29 4.98 2.76
N ALA A 39 9.02 4.68 2.95
CA ALA A 39 8.21 5.33 3.99
C ALA A 39 8.76 5.07 5.41
N VAL A 40 9.30 3.88 5.69
CA VAL A 40 9.95 3.59 6.98
C VAL A 40 11.19 4.47 7.20
N THR A 41 11.99 4.74 6.16
CA THR A 41 13.17 5.63 6.29
C THR A 41 12.79 7.10 6.47
N LYS A 42 11.52 7.45 6.19
CA LYS A 42 10.95 8.80 6.26
C LYS A 42 9.87 8.90 7.34
N ILE A 43 9.88 8.00 8.33
CA ILE A 43 8.78 7.86 9.29
C ILE A 43 8.52 9.13 10.13
N ASP A 44 9.54 9.96 10.34
CA ASP A 44 9.43 11.23 11.08
C ASP A 44 8.66 12.31 10.30
N ASP A 45 8.69 12.27 8.96
CA ASP A 45 7.94 13.17 8.08
C ASP A 45 7.49 12.47 6.79
N LEU A 46 6.45 11.64 6.93
CA LEU A 46 5.85 10.92 5.81
C LEU A 46 5.23 11.85 4.77
N LYS A 47 4.74 13.02 5.19
CA LYS A 47 4.07 13.99 4.32
C LYS A 47 5.05 14.56 3.31
N ALA A 48 6.19 15.09 3.77
CA ALA A 48 7.24 15.56 2.86
C ALA A 48 7.89 14.38 2.12
N GLY A 49 8.12 13.27 2.84
CA GLY A 49 8.82 12.11 2.32
C GLY A 49 8.11 11.40 1.14
N LEU A 50 6.78 11.40 1.13
CA LEU A 50 5.96 10.70 0.13
C LEU A 50 5.27 11.65 -0.86
N LEU A 51 5.63 12.93 -0.88
CA LEU A 51 4.98 13.96 -1.70
C LEU A 51 4.89 13.55 -3.19
N ASN A 52 6.00 13.13 -3.79
CA ASN A 52 6.03 12.70 -5.20
C ASN A 52 5.12 11.49 -5.46
N LEU A 53 5.03 10.57 -4.49
CA LEU A 53 4.18 9.40 -4.61
C LEU A 53 2.71 9.76 -4.45
N SER A 54 2.39 10.75 -3.61
CA SER A 54 1.05 11.34 -3.50
C SER A 54 0.64 12.00 -4.82
N GLU A 55 1.50 12.83 -5.43
CA GLU A 55 1.21 13.47 -6.72
C GLU A 55 0.97 12.44 -7.84
N LEU A 56 1.79 11.39 -7.89
CA LEU A 56 1.61 10.29 -8.85
C LEU A 56 0.23 9.63 -8.68
N HIS A 57 -0.15 9.28 -7.45
CA HIS A 57 -1.42 8.61 -7.18
C HIS A 57 -2.63 9.53 -7.42
N ALA A 58 -2.50 10.83 -7.10
CA ALA A 58 -3.57 11.82 -7.25
C ALA A 58 -3.80 12.21 -8.72
N PHE A 59 -2.76 12.63 -9.43
CA PHE A 59 -2.92 13.30 -10.72
C PHE A 59 -2.76 12.36 -11.92
N THR A 60 -1.80 11.43 -11.85
CA THR A 60 -1.50 10.52 -12.96
C THR A 60 -2.34 9.25 -12.88
N LEU A 61 -2.29 8.55 -11.74
CA LEU A 61 -2.99 7.27 -11.58
C LEU A 61 -4.45 7.45 -11.18
N ARG A 62 -4.80 8.60 -10.58
CA ARG A 62 -6.15 8.95 -10.12
C ARG A 62 -6.79 7.85 -9.27
N VAL A 63 -6.00 7.28 -8.36
CA VAL A 63 -6.45 6.22 -7.46
C VAL A 63 -7.35 6.83 -6.40
N ASP A 64 -8.55 6.30 -6.15
CA ASP A 64 -9.37 6.81 -5.04
C ASP A 64 -8.66 6.51 -3.70
N PRO A 65 -8.43 7.52 -2.83
CA PRO A 65 -7.75 7.34 -1.54
C PRO A 65 -8.38 6.27 -0.65
N ALA A 66 -9.68 5.96 -0.83
CA ALA A 66 -10.36 4.89 -0.12
C ALA A 66 -9.73 3.50 -0.36
N ASN A 67 -8.89 3.33 -1.39
CA ASN A 67 -8.18 2.07 -1.65
C ASN A 67 -6.89 1.92 -0.83
N PHE A 68 -6.33 2.98 -0.25
CA PHE A 68 -5.09 2.87 0.54
C PHE A 68 -5.30 2.04 1.81
N LYS A 69 -6.45 2.17 2.48
CA LYS A 69 -6.81 1.30 3.61
C LYS A 69 -6.98 -0.16 3.21
N ILE A 70 -7.43 -0.43 1.97
CA ILE A 70 -7.62 -1.80 1.48
C ILE A 70 -6.27 -2.50 1.32
N ILE A 71 -5.31 -1.84 0.69
CA ILE A 71 -3.97 -2.44 0.54
C ILE A 71 -3.25 -2.52 1.89
N SER A 72 -3.41 -1.54 2.77
CA SER A 72 -2.86 -1.56 4.12
C SER A 72 -3.35 -2.78 4.90
N HIS A 73 -4.66 -3.03 4.91
CA HIS A 73 -5.21 -4.22 5.56
C HIS A 73 -4.68 -5.53 4.93
N CYS A 74 -4.56 -5.60 3.60
CA CYS A 74 -3.97 -6.77 2.94
C CYS A 74 -2.51 -7.01 3.36
N ILE A 75 -1.72 -5.95 3.57
CA ILE A 75 -0.34 -6.06 4.07
C ILE A 75 -0.34 -6.64 5.49
N LEU A 76 -1.19 -6.13 6.40
CA LEU A 76 -1.30 -6.65 7.76
C LEU A 76 -1.65 -8.14 7.77
N VAL A 77 -2.60 -8.57 6.93
CA VAL A 77 -2.95 -9.99 6.80
C VAL A 77 -1.76 -10.83 6.34
N VAL A 78 -1.00 -10.37 5.33
CA VAL A 78 0.17 -11.11 4.85
C VAL A 78 1.25 -11.19 5.94
N VAL A 79 1.56 -10.09 6.63
CA VAL A 79 2.53 -10.07 7.73
C VAL A 79 2.10 -11.03 8.85
N ALA A 80 0.82 -11.01 9.24
CA ALA A 80 0.29 -11.93 10.26
C ALA A 80 0.44 -13.41 9.84
N THR A 81 0.23 -13.73 8.56
CA THR A 81 0.37 -15.11 8.07
C THR A 81 1.83 -15.57 7.91
N MET A 82 2.74 -14.65 7.63
CA MET A 82 4.14 -14.97 7.35
C MET A 82 5.03 -14.89 8.60
N PHE A 83 4.70 -14.00 9.54
CA PHE A 83 5.47 -13.71 10.75
C PHE A 83 4.56 -13.74 12.00
N PRO A 84 3.84 -14.85 12.27
CA PRO A 84 2.82 -14.89 13.32
C PRO A 84 3.38 -14.72 14.73
N VAL A 85 4.66 -15.05 14.95
CA VAL A 85 5.32 -14.91 16.26
C VAL A 85 5.74 -13.45 16.49
N GLU A 86 6.27 -12.80 15.46
CA GLU A 86 6.72 -11.41 15.51
C GLU A 86 5.54 -10.42 15.46
N PHE A 87 4.45 -10.80 14.80
CA PHE A 87 3.25 -9.96 14.66
C PHE A 87 2.34 -10.00 15.90
N THR A 88 2.93 -9.59 17.04
CA THR A 88 2.24 -9.40 18.31
C THR A 88 1.20 -8.27 18.25
N PRO A 89 0.26 -8.17 19.21
CA PRO A 89 -0.69 -7.05 19.28
C PRO A 89 -0.02 -5.67 19.26
N GLU A 90 1.14 -5.52 19.91
CA GLU A 90 1.91 -4.29 19.99
C GLU A 90 2.56 -3.93 18.64
N VAL A 91 3.10 -4.93 17.93
CA VAL A 91 3.61 -4.76 16.57
C VAL A 91 2.47 -4.44 15.61
N HIS A 92 1.32 -5.10 15.76
CA HIS A 92 0.13 -4.85 14.96
C HIS A 92 -0.37 -3.41 15.12
N VAL A 93 -0.61 -2.92 16.35
CA VAL A 93 -1.08 -1.54 16.55
C VAL A 93 -0.09 -0.51 16.03
N SER A 94 1.22 -0.78 16.15
CA SER A 94 2.26 0.11 15.63
C SER A 94 2.27 0.13 14.11
N LEU A 95 2.20 -1.04 13.47
CA LEU A 95 2.20 -1.17 12.00
C LEU A 95 0.92 -0.61 11.39
N ASP A 96 -0.24 -0.82 12.03
CA ASP A 96 -1.53 -0.26 11.59
C ASP A 96 -1.50 1.28 11.62
N LYS A 97 -1.01 1.88 12.72
CA LYS A 97 -0.83 3.34 12.82
C LYS A 97 0.14 3.87 11.76
N PHE A 98 1.24 3.16 11.51
CA PHE A 98 2.19 3.53 10.46
C PHE A 98 1.53 3.50 9.07
N LEU A 99 0.82 2.42 8.73
CA LEU A 99 0.16 2.30 7.43
C LEU A 99 -0.98 3.32 7.27
N ALA A 100 -1.69 3.67 8.35
CA ALA A 100 -2.68 4.73 8.35
C ALA A 100 -2.04 6.11 8.08
N ALA A 101 -0.90 6.41 8.72
CA ALA A 101 -0.16 7.65 8.47
C ALA A 101 0.43 7.71 7.05
N LEU A 102 0.91 6.57 6.53
CA LEU A 102 1.35 6.42 5.15
C LEU A 102 0.21 6.70 4.17
N ALA A 103 -0.97 6.10 4.40
CA ALA A 103 -2.15 6.33 3.59
C ALA A 103 -2.60 7.81 3.62
N LEU A 104 -2.51 8.47 4.78
CA LEU A 104 -2.78 9.89 4.91
C LEU A 104 -1.79 10.74 4.10
N ALA A 105 -0.50 10.43 4.17
CA ALA A 105 0.53 11.11 3.38
C ALA A 105 0.34 10.91 1.87
N LEU A 106 -0.05 9.71 1.42
CA LEU A 106 -0.42 9.48 0.02
C LEU A 106 -1.64 10.29 -0.41
N ALA A 107 -2.57 10.56 0.51
CA ALA A 107 -3.76 11.36 0.25
C ALA A 107 -3.53 12.89 0.26
N GLU A 108 -2.33 13.35 0.62
CA GLU A 108 -2.04 14.78 0.81
C GLU A 108 -2.35 15.65 -0.41
N LYS A 109 -2.04 15.19 -1.63
CA LYS A 109 -2.17 15.98 -2.86
C LYS A 109 -3.49 15.80 -3.61
N TYR A 110 -4.49 15.20 -2.97
CA TYR A 110 -5.79 14.97 -3.57
C TYR A 110 -6.72 16.18 -3.57
N ARG A 111 -6.41 17.21 -2.77
CA ARG A 111 -7.19 18.45 -2.66
C ARG A 111 -6.32 19.61 -2.20
#